data_AF-A0A957JFW7-F1
#
_entry.id   AF-A0A957JFW7-F1
#
_cell.length_a   1.000
_cell.length_b   1.000
_cell.length_c   1.000
_cell.angle_alpha   90.00
_cell.angle_beta   90.00
_cell.angle_gamma   90.00
#
_symmetry.space_group_name_H-M   'P 1'
#
loop_
_entity.id
_entity.type
_entity.pdbx_description
1 polymer ?
#
loop_
_entity_poly.entity_id
_entity_poly.type
_entity_poly.pdbx_seq_one_letter_code
_entity_poly.pdbx_strand_id
1 'polypeptide(L)'
;MTFSAETLALPAIKLCLLGNEAEFRRDLGQARRLFLSAWEVATTDFEKCIAAHYAGHLAETAAAALRWHERALHHARQLPEAAVAPFLPSLYVNLGKAYEDVNRPVEAATYFQLASELGLRHRPD
;
A
#
# COMPACT_ATOMS: atom_id res chain seq x y z
N MET A 1 10.23 7.32 -2.77
CA MET A 1 10.80 6.07 -2.22
C MET A 1 11.78 5.53 -3.25
N THR A 2 13.06 5.39 -2.90
CA THR A 2 14.08 4.85 -3.81
C THR A 2 14.41 3.43 -3.36
N PHE A 3 14.10 2.45 -4.19
CA PHE A 3 14.43 1.05 -3.92
C PHE A 3 15.90 0.77 -4.31
N SER A 4 16.57 -0.11 -3.59
CA SER A 4 17.89 -0.59 -4.01
C SER A 4 17.76 -1.45 -5.28
N ALA A 5 18.86 -1.65 -6.00
CA ALA A 5 18.87 -2.54 -7.17
C ALA A 5 18.42 -3.97 -6.84
N GLU A 6 18.74 -4.46 -5.64
CA GLU A 6 18.30 -5.77 -5.14
C GLU A 6 16.80 -5.80 -4.89
N THR A 7 16.24 -4.74 -4.29
CA THR A 7 14.78 -4.63 -4.09
C THR A 7 14.03 -4.55 -5.42
N LEU A 8 14.57 -3.82 -6.41
CA LEU A 8 14.01 -3.76 -7.77
C LEU A 8 14.07 -5.12 -8.49
N ALA A 9 14.92 -6.04 -8.05
CA ALA A 9 15.03 -7.36 -8.65
C ALA A 9 13.93 -8.33 -8.17
N LEU A 10 13.28 -8.06 -7.04
CA LEU A 10 12.26 -8.92 -6.43
C LEU A 10 11.03 -9.08 -7.36
N PRO A 11 10.52 -10.31 -7.56
CA PRO A 11 9.43 -10.58 -8.50
C PRO A 11 8.17 -9.76 -8.21
N ALA A 12 7.74 -9.67 -6.95
CA ALA A 12 6.55 -8.91 -6.58
C ALA A 12 6.75 -7.40 -6.82
N ILE A 13 7.94 -6.87 -6.55
CA ILE A 13 8.25 -5.45 -6.74
C ILE A 13 8.24 -5.09 -8.23
N LYS A 14 8.82 -5.94 -9.10
CA LYS A 14 8.75 -5.76 -10.55
C LYS A 14 7.31 -5.69 -11.06
N LEU A 15 6.45 -6.60 -10.59
CA LEU A 15 5.04 -6.60 -10.96
C LEU A 15 4.32 -5.34 -10.48
N CYS A 16 4.64 -4.83 -9.29
CA CYS A 16 4.12 -3.54 -8.81
C CYS A 16 4.58 -2.37 -9.68
N LEU A 17 5.85 -2.34 -10.10
CA LEU A 17 6.35 -1.28 -10.98
C LEU A 17 5.67 -1.32 -12.36
N LEU A 18 5.47 -2.51 -12.92
CA LEU A 18 4.70 -2.67 -14.16
C LEU A 18 3.24 -2.26 -13.98
N GLY A 19 2.65 -2.53 -12.80
CA GLY A 19 1.30 -2.10 -12.46
C GLY A 19 1.17 -0.58 -12.42
N ASN A 20 2.14 0.12 -11.83
CA ASN A 20 2.20 1.58 -11.84
C ASN A 20 2.32 2.14 -13.27
N GLU A 21 3.13 1.51 -14.13
CA GLU A 21 3.25 1.92 -15.54
C GLU A 21 1.94 1.72 -16.32
N ALA A 22 1.23 0.62 -16.05
CA ALA A 22 -0.11 0.41 -16.62
C ALA A 22 -1.12 1.46 -16.12
N GLU A 23 -1.09 1.79 -14.83
CA GLU A 23 -1.93 2.82 -14.23
C GLU A 23 -1.63 4.21 -14.82
N PHE A 24 -0.35 4.55 -15.01
CA PHE A 24 0.08 5.79 -15.66
C PHE A 24 -0.48 5.91 -17.08
N ARG A 25 -0.53 4.79 -17.82
CA ARG A 25 -1.18 4.68 -19.14
C ARG A 25 -2.71 4.59 -19.08
N ARG A 26 -3.32 4.74 -17.89
CA ARG A 26 -4.75 4.62 -17.61
C ARG A 26 -5.36 3.24 -17.89
N ASP A 27 -4.54 2.19 -18.00
CA ASP A 27 -5.00 0.80 -18.06
C ASP A 27 -5.17 0.22 -16.65
N LEU A 28 -6.22 0.67 -15.96
CA LEU A 28 -6.52 0.25 -14.59
C LEU A 28 -6.80 -1.26 -14.48
N GLY A 29 -7.30 -1.88 -15.55
CA GLY A 29 -7.55 -3.32 -15.59
C GLY A 29 -6.25 -4.13 -15.59
N GLN A 30 -5.27 -3.73 -16.39
CA GLN A 30 -3.93 -4.32 -16.38
C GLN A 30 -3.21 -4.04 -15.05
N ALA A 31 -3.26 -2.81 -14.55
CA ALA A 31 -2.64 -2.44 -13.27
C ALA A 31 -3.15 -3.33 -12.12
N ARG A 32 -4.47 -3.50 -11.99
CA ARG A 32 -5.07 -4.37 -10.97
C ARG A 32 -4.59 -5.81 -11.08
N ARG A 33 -4.54 -6.38 -12.30
CA ARG A 33 -4.04 -7.75 -12.51
C ARG A 33 -2.58 -7.90 -12.10
N LEU A 34 -1.74 -6.90 -12.39
CA LEU A 34 -0.33 -6.90 -12.03
C LEU A 34 -0.13 -6.80 -10.52
N PHE A 35 -0.90 -5.94 -9.83
CA PHE A 35 -0.85 -5.85 -8.37
C PHE A 35 -1.31 -7.13 -7.66
N LEU A 36 -2.38 -7.77 -8.15
CA LEU A 36 -2.81 -9.06 -7.62
C LEU A 36 -1.78 -10.15 -7.90
N SER A 37 -1.17 -10.16 -9.09
CA SER A 37 -0.09 -11.11 -9.42
C SER A 37 1.13 -10.89 -8.51
N ALA A 38 1.45 -9.63 -8.18
CA ALA A 38 2.52 -9.30 -7.25
C ALA A 38 2.27 -9.92 -5.87
N TRP A 39 1.02 -9.89 -5.39
CA TRP A 39 0.63 -10.51 -4.12
C TRP A 39 0.82 -12.03 -4.16
N GLU A 40 0.39 -12.69 -5.23
CA GLU A 40 0.48 -14.16 -5.36
C GLU A 40 1.93 -14.67 -5.39
N VAL A 41 2.87 -13.90 -5.94
CA VAL A 41 4.30 -14.29 -5.99
C VAL A 41 5.12 -13.78 -4.81
N ALA A 42 4.54 -12.94 -3.94
CA ALA A 42 5.26 -12.34 -2.82
C ALA A 42 5.62 -13.39 -1.76
N THR A 43 6.92 -13.50 -1.45
CA THR A 43 7.41 -14.52 -0.50
C THR A 43 7.79 -13.93 0.85
N THR A 44 8.31 -12.71 0.86
CA THR A 44 8.76 -12.00 2.07
C THR A 44 7.69 -11.06 2.61
N ASP A 45 7.75 -10.71 3.90
CA ASP A 45 6.87 -9.67 4.48
C ASP A 45 7.04 -8.32 3.77
N PHE A 46 8.23 -8.00 3.29
CA PHE A 46 8.46 -6.78 2.52
C PHE A 46 7.69 -6.80 1.19
N GLU A 47 7.82 -7.88 0.41
CA GLU A 47 7.06 -8.03 -0.83
C GLU A 47 5.55 -8.04 -0.59
N LYS A 48 5.09 -8.76 0.44
CA LYS A 48 3.67 -8.83 0.80
C LYS A 48 3.11 -7.48 1.24
N CYS A 49 3.88 -6.72 2.02
CA CYS A 49 3.53 -5.36 2.43
C CYS A 49 3.30 -4.45 1.21
N ILE A 50 4.28 -4.41 0.29
CA ILE A 50 4.22 -3.56 -0.89
C ILE A 50 3.11 -4.00 -1.85
N ALA A 51 3.01 -5.31 -2.14
CA ALA A 51 1.99 -5.84 -3.04
C ALA A 51 0.57 -5.62 -2.51
N ALA A 52 0.33 -5.86 -1.22
CA ALA A 52 -0.98 -5.62 -0.60
C ALA A 52 -1.36 -4.14 -0.64
N HIS A 53 -0.41 -3.22 -0.46
CA HIS A 53 -0.69 -1.80 -0.58
C HIS A 53 -1.15 -1.40 -1.98
N TYR A 54 -0.45 -1.85 -3.02
CA TYR A 54 -0.86 -1.56 -4.40
C TYR A 54 -2.18 -2.24 -4.78
N ALA A 55 -2.44 -3.45 -4.27
CA ALA A 55 -3.75 -4.10 -4.42
C ALA A 55 -4.89 -3.31 -3.75
N GLY A 56 -4.61 -2.67 -2.61
CA GLY A 56 -5.56 -1.80 -1.92
C GLY A 56 -5.85 -0.50 -2.69
N HIS A 57 -4.81 0.12 -3.27
CA HIS A 57 -4.91 1.35 -4.05
C HIS A 57 -5.89 1.26 -5.23
N LEU A 58 -5.91 0.11 -5.95
CA LEU A 58 -6.84 -0.13 -7.07
C LEU A 58 -7.94 -1.16 -6.75
N ALA A 59 -8.25 -1.37 -5.48
CA ALA A 59 -9.34 -2.25 -5.06
C ALA A 59 -10.69 -1.72 -5.57
N GLU A 60 -11.61 -2.62 -5.93
CA GLU A 60 -12.89 -2.26 -6.54
C GLU A 60 -13.92 -1.71 -5.55
N THR A 61 -13.71 -1.92 -4.25
CA THR A 61 -14.61 -1.47 -3.19
C THR A 61 -13.82 -0.94 -2.00
N ALA A 62 -14.38 0.03 -1.27
CA ALA A 62 -13.80 0.55 -0.04
C ALA A 62 -13.48 -0.55 0.97
N ALA A 63 -14.39 -1.52 1.14
CA ALA A 63 -14.18 -2.66 2.03
C ALA A 63 -13.01 -3.56 1.58
N ALA A 64 -12.80 -3.72 0.26
CA ALA A 64 -11.64 -4.45 -0.25
C ALA A 64 -10.34 -3.66 -0.07
N ALA A 65 -10.36 -2.34 -0.30
CA ALA A 65 -9.23 -1.45 -0.07
C ALA A 65 -8.76 -1.54 1.38
N LEU A 66 -9.70 -1.44 2.34
CA LEU A 66 -9.41 -1.55 3.76
C LEU A 66 -8.74 -2.89 4.10
N ARG A 67 -9.31 -4.02 3.66
CA ARG A 67 -8.73 -5.35 3.93
C ARG A 67 -7.32 -5.49 3.37
N TRP A 68 -7.05 -4.91 2.20
CA TRP A 68 -5.72 -4.94 1.61
C TRP A 68 -4.72 -4.08 2.36
N HIS A 69 -5.10 -2.86 2.76
CA HIS A 69 -4.24 -2.00 3.54
C HIS A 69 -4.00 -2.53 4.96
N GLU A 70 -4.97 -3.20 5.58
CA GLU A 70 -4.77 -3.91 6.86
C GLU A 70 -3.76 -5.06 6.72
N ARG A 71 -3.79 -5.81 5.62
CA ARG A 71 -2.76 -6.82 5.31
C ARG A 71 -1.38 -6.20 5.10
N ALA A 72 -1.31 -5.10 4.36
CA ALA A 72 -0.07 -4.37 4.15
C ALA A 72 0.55 -3.96 5.50
N LEU A 73 -0.27 -3.40 6.42
CA LEU A 73 0.17 -3.04 7.76
C LEU A 73 0.57 -4.24 8.61
N HIS A 74 -0.15 -5.36 8.52
CA HIS A 74 0.21 -6.59 9.22
C HIS A 74 1.63 -7.05 8.87
N HIS A 75 1.97 -7.06 7.58
CA HIS A 75 3.30 -7.43 7.10
C HIS A 75 4.34 -6.35 7.41
N ALA A 76 3.98 -5.06 7.32
CA ALA A 76 4.87 -3.97 7.71
C ALA A 76 5.33 -4.11 9.17
N ARG A 77 4.45 -4.56 10.07
CA ARG A 77 4.75 -4.77 11.50
C ARG A 77 5.70 -5.95 11.78
N GLN A 78 5.91 -6.85 10.82
CA GLN A 78 6.87 -7.95 10.95
C GLN A 78 8.30 -7.53 10.56
N LEU A 79 8.45 -6.35 9.97
CA LEU A 79 9.73 -5.87 9.44
C LEU A 79 10.42 -4.93 10.44
N PRO A 80 11.76 -4.85 10.40
CA PRO A 80 12.48 -3.80 11.10
C PRO A 80 11.98 -2.41 10.66
N GLU A 81 11.83 -1.49 11.62
CA GLU A 81 11.30 -0.15 11.36
C GLU A 81 12.02 0.55 10.19
N ALA A 82 13.35 0.47 10.14
CA ALA A 82 14.16 1.08 9.08
C ALA A 82 13.80 0.58 7.65
N ALA A 83 13.32 -0.66 7.51
CA ALA A 83 12.95 -1.24 6.21
C ALA A 83 11.64 -0.68 5.66
N VAL A 84 10.74 -0.21 6.54
CA VAL A 84 9.39 0.26 6.19
C VAL A 84 9.16 1.74 6.46
N ALA A 85 10.00 2.40 7.26
CA ALA A 85 9.84 3.79 7.67
C ALA A 85 9.58 4.75 6.50
N PRO A 86 10.27 4.67 5.34
CA PRO A 86 9.99 5.55 4.21
C PRO A 86 8.59 5.38 3.60
N PHE A 87 7.92 4.28 3.90
CA PHE A 87 6.63 3.88 3.33
C PHE A 87 5.45 4.06 4.29
N LEU A 88 5.70 3.96 5.59
CA LEU A 88 4.67 4.08 6.63
C LEU A 88 3.77 5.32 6.49
N PRO A 89 4.26 6.55 6.20
CA PRO A 89 3.37 7.70 6.06
C PRO A 89 2.30 7.50 4.98
N SER A 90 2.68 6.99 3.81
CA SER A 90 1.76 6.73 2.71
C SER A 90 0.78 5.61 3.03
N LEU A 91 1.25 4.53 3.65
CA LEU A 91 0.40 3.43 4.09
C LEU A 91 -0.66 3.93 5.10
N TYR A 92 -0.27 4.76 6.07
CA TYR A 92 -1.18 5.30 7.07
C TYR A 92 -2.21 6.25 6.47
N VAL A 93 -1.85 7.12 5.50
CA VAL A 93 -2.87 7.94 4.81
C VAL A 93 -3.90 7.06 4.09
N ASN A 94 -3.45 6.01 3.39
CA ASN A 94 -4.36 5.11 2.67
C ASN A 94 -5.24 4.28 3.62
N LEU A 95 -4.71 3.86 4.77
CA LEU A 95 -5.53 3.26 5.83
C LEU A 95 -6.57 4.23 6.37
N GLY A 96 -6.16 5.47 6.67
CA GLY A 96 -7.06 6.51 7.16
C GLY A 96 -8.23 6.71 6.21
N LYS A 97 -7.93 6.89 4.93
CA LYS A 97 -8.93 7.02 3.86
C LYS A 97 -9.82 5.78 3.75
N ALA A 98 -9.23 4.58 3.77
CA ALA A 98 -10.02 3.35 3.67
C ALA A 98 -10.96 3.12 4.87
N TYR A 99 -10.57 3.54 6.08
CA TYR A 99 -11.47 3.54 7.25
C TYR A 99 -12.57 4.60 7.12
N GLU A 100 -12.24 5.80 6.63
CA GLU A 100 -13.21 6.86 6.36
C GLU A 100 -14.27 6.41 5.34
N ASP A 101 -13.84 5.81 4.23
CA ASP A 101 -14.71 5.32 3.15
C ASP A 101 -15.68 4.20 3.61
N VAL A 102 -15.38 3.50 4.71
CA VAL A 102 -16.27 2.52 5.34
C VAL A 102 -16.99 3.06 6.59
N ASN A 103 -17.03 4.38 6.77
CA ASN A 103 -17.68 5.09 7.88
C ASN A 103 -17.11 4.72 9.26
N ARG A 104 -15.79 4.57 9.37
CA ARG A 104 -15.06 4.33 10.63
C ARG A 104 -14.12 5.50 10.97
N PRO A 105 -14.68 6.66 11.35
CA PRO A 105 -13.92 7.92 11.45
C PRO A 105 -12.91 7.96 12.60
N VAL A 106 -13.12 7.18 13.68
CA VAL A 106 -12.19 7.14 14.82
C VAL A 106 -10.88 6.48 14.41
N GLU A 107 -10.96 5.35 13.71
CA GLU A 107 -9.83 4.65 13.14
C GLU A 107 -9.17 5.49 12.04
N ALA A 108 -9.97 6.14 11.18
CA ALA A 108 -9.47 7.04 10.15
C ALA A 108 -8.57 8.14 10.74
N ALA A 109 -9.08 8.86 11.75
CA ALA A 109 -8.35 9.92 12.45
C ALA A 109 -7.04 9.41 13.08
N THR A 110 -7.07 8.21 13.67
CA THR A 110 -5.87 7.58 14.25
C THR A 110 -4.76 7.42 13.21
N TYR A 111 -5.08 6.86 12.03
CA TYR A 111 -4.08 6.64 10.99
C TYR A 111 -3.64 7.93 10.31
N PHE A 112 -4.53 8.91 10.12
CA PHE A 112 -4.13 10.22 9.64
C PHE A 112 -3.18 10.95 10.61
N GLN A 113 -3.39 10.80 11.91
CA GLN A 113 -2.46 11.33 12.93
C GLN A 113 -1.09 10.65 12.82
N LEU A 114 -1.04 9.32 12.76
CA LEU A 114 0.22 8.58 12.59
C LEU A 114 0.97 9.00 11.31
N ALA A 115 0.26 9.22 10.21
CA ALA A 115 0.87 9.74 8.98
C ALA A 115 1.46 11.15 9.18
N SER A 116 0.73 12.02 9.87
CA SER A 116 1.15 13.39 10.17
C SER A 116 2.38 13.45 11.07
N GLU A 117 2.47 12.57 12.07
CA GLU A 117 3.64 12.42 12.96
C GLU A 117 4.89 12.03 12.16
N LEU A 118 4.72 11.30 11.07
CA LEU A 118 5.80 10.94 10.13
C LEU A 118 5.96 11.93 8.96
N GLY A 119 5.34 13.11 9.04
CA GLY A 119 5.53 14.22 8.10
C GLY A 119 4.60 14.25 6.88
N LEU A 120 3.64 13.32 6.76
CA LEU A 120 2.65 13.33 5.68
C LEU A 120 1.25 13.69 6.22
N ARG A 121 0.88 14.96 6.09
CA ARG A 121 -0.44 15.44 6.54
C ARG A 121 -1.52 15.11 5.51
N HIS A 122 -2.53 14.36 5.93
CA HIS A 122 -3.79 14.27 5.19
C HIS A 122 -4.61 15.54 5.44
N ARG A 123 -5.20 16.10 4.38
CA ARG A 123 -6.25 17.11 4.48
C ARG A 123 -7.53 16.44 3.98
N PRO A 124 -8.60 16.40 4.79
CA PRO A 124 -9.88 15.93 4.31
C PRO A 124 -10.35 16.83 3.16
N ASP A 125 -10.97 16.21 2.15
CA ASP A 125 -11.53 16.87 0.96
C ASP A 125 -12.77 17.73 1.31
#